data_AF-A0A803QET0-F1
#
_entry.id   AF-A0A803QET0-F1
#
_cell.length_a   1.000
_cell.length_b   1.000
_cell.length_c   1.000
_cell.angle_alpha   90.00
_cell.angle_beta   90.00
_cell.angle_gamma   90.00
#
_symmetry.space_group_name_H-M   'P 1'
#
loop_
_entity.id
_entity.type
_entity.pdbx_description
1 polymer ?
#
loop_
_entity_poly.entity_id
_entity_poly.type
_entity_poly.pdbx_seq_one_letter_code
_entity_poly.pdbx_strand_id
1 'polypeptide(L)'
;MIKEEENRLITFSKRRSGIYKKACELVTLCGAEVGVVIFSPSGKPFSYGSPSIDDVASRFLPSQTDTQTSPIVEAQYRRVRINELNEHYNNMSNNLDAEKETLKEHKKMTAEGSTPRAIDVAPNLPKGWWDAPVDGLSLDELKQLHKNLEELHAKMVKQVKEKMANSSLCFINSTSYYK
;
A
#
# COMPACT_ATOMS: atom_id res chain seq x y z
N MET A 1 8.38 32.27 17.90
CA MET A 1 8.66 30.83 18.18
C MET A 1 7.62 30.31 19.17
N ILE A 2 7.21 29.04 19.04
CA ILE A 2 6.30 28.40 20.01
C ILE A 2 7.09 28.08 21.28
N LYS A 3 6.63 28.62 22.41
CA LYS A 3 7.33 28.52 23.71
C LYS A 3 7.17 27.12 24.31
N GLU A 4 5.94 26.66 24.45
CA GLU A 4 5.61 25.33 25.00
C GLU A 4 6.16 24.21 24.12
N GLU A 5 6.89 23.29 24.73
CA GLU A 5 7.57 22.20 24.01
C GLU A 5 6.57 21.26 23.32
N GLU A 6 5.54 20.83 24.03
CA GLU A 6 4.51 19.96 23.47
C GLU A 6 3.81 20.59 22.26
N ASN A 7 3.38 21.85 22.39
CA ASN A 7 2.76 22.60 21.29
C ASN A 7 3.72 22.78 20.12
N ARG A 8 5.03 22.95 20.38
CA ARG A 8 6.05 23.07 19.34
C ARG A 8 6.22 21.74 18.59
N LEU A 9 6.23 20.61 19.28
CA LEU A 9 6.34 19.27 18.68
C LEU A 9 5.07 18.88 17.89
N ILE A 10 3.88 19.19 18.42
CA ILE A 10 2.60 19.00 17.72
C ILE A 10 2.59 19.85 16.45
N THR A 11 2.96 21.12 16.55
CA THR A 11 2.99 22.03 15.41
C THR A 11 4.01 21.60 14.37
N PHE A 12 5.21 21.18 14.79
CA PHE A 12 6.23 20.63 13.91
C PHE A 12 5.68 19.46 13.10
N SER A 13 5.04 18.49 13.77
CA SER A 13 4.49 17.30 13.14
C SER A 13 3.41 17.65 12.11
N LYS A 14 2.47 18.52 12.48
CA LYS A 14 1.39 18.97 11.59
C LYS A 14 1.93 19.74 10.38
N ARG A 15 2.84 20.69 10.59
CA ARG A 15 3.42 21.48 9.50
C ARG A 15 4.28 20.65 8.57
N ARG A 16 5.13 19.76 9.10
CA ARG A 16 5.93 18.82 8.32
C ARG A 16 5.05 17.96 7.41
N SER A 17 3.98 17.39 7.96
CA SER A 17 3.01 16.62 7.17
C SER A 17 2.34 17.46 6.08
N GLY A 18 1.92 18.69 6.40
CA GLY A 18 1.35 19.62 5.42
C GLY A 18 2.31 19.98 4.28
N ILE A 19 3.59 20.20 4.59
CA ILE A 19 4.64 20.47 3.59
C ILE A 19 4.80 19.27 2.66
N TYR A 20 4.85 18.04 3.20
CA TYR A 20 4.98 16.84 2.37
C TYR A 20 3.77 16.64 1.44
N LYS A 21 2.55 16.94 1.91
CA LYS A 21 1.36 16.91 1.06
C LYS A 21 1.47 17.89 -0.11
N LYS A 22 1.92 19.13 0.16
CA LYS A 22 2.12 20.14 -0.89
C LYS A 22 3.24 19.79 -1.86
N ALA A 23 4.33 19.20 -1.38
CA ALA A 23 5.37 18.68 -2.26
C ALA A 23 4.83 17.57 -3.18
N CYS A 24 4.03 16.65 -2.65
CA CYS A 24 3.38 15.58 -3.42
C CYS A 24 2.37 16.12 -4.45
N GLU A 25 1.57 17.11 -4.09
CA GLU A 25 0.68 17.81 -5.04
C GLU A 25 1.48 18.42 -6.19
N LEU A 26 2.61 19.07 -5.91
CA LEU A 26 3.46 19.69 -6.92
C LEU A 26 4.09 18.65 -7.87
N VAL A 27 4.61 17.55 -7.31
CA VAL A 27 5.12 16.42 -8.09
C VAL A 27 4.02 15.89 -9.02
N THR A 28 2.80 15.72 -8.50
CA THR A 28 1.67 15.14 -9.26
C THR A 28 1.17 16.08 -10.36
N LEU A 29 1.02 17.37 -10.06
CA LEU A 29 0.45 18.34 -11.00
C LEU A 29 1.43 18.78 -12.09
N CYS A 30 2.72 18.87 -11.74
CA CYS A 30 3.73 19.46 -12.62
C CYS A 30 4.78 18.45 -13.10
N GLY A 31 4.76 17.21 -12.61
CA GLY A 31 5.85 16.26 -12.87
C GLY A 31 7.19 16.71 -12.30
N ALA A 32 7.18 17.60 -11.30
CA ALA A 32 8.38 18.18 -10.74
C ALA A 32 9.15 17.17 -9.88
N GLU A 33 10.48 17.20 -9.93
CA GLU A 33 11.32 16.49 -8.95
C GLU A 33 11.53 17.39 -7.73
N VAL A 34 11.20 16.89 -6.54
CA VAL A 34 11.16 17.69 -5.31
C VAL A 34 11.89 16.98 -4.18
N GLY A 35 12.79 17.69 -3.51
CA GLY A 35 13.48 17.24 -2.29
C GLY A 35 13.24 18.23 -1.14
N VAL A 36 12.88 17.72 0.04
CA VAL A 36 12.62 18.51 1.26
C VAL A 36 13.37 17.87 2.42
N VAL A 37 14.18 18.66 3.15
CA VAL A 37 14.85 18.26 4.39
C VAL A 37 14.45 19.21 5.51
N ILE A 38 13.97 18.68 6.62
CA ILE A 38 13.49 19.44 7.77
C ILE A 38 14.11 18.86 9.04
N PHE A 39 14.76 19.69 9.85
CA PHE A 39 15.26 19.31 11.17
C PHE A 39 14.21 19.58 12.24
N SER A 40 13.98 18.62 13.13
CA SER A 40 13.12 18.83 14.30
C SER A 40 13.75 19.83 15.27
N PRO A 41 12.96 20.35 16.24
CA PRO A 41 13.52 21.15 17.33
C PRO A 41 14.65 20.44 18.11
N SER A 42 14.69 19.11 18.07
CA SER A 42 15.74 18.28 18.69
C SER A 42 16.92 18.00 17.75
N GLY A 43 16.97 18.60 16.56
CA GLY A 43 18.03 18.41 15.57
C GLY A 43 17.92 17.13 14.73
N LYS A 44 16.84 16.34 14.88
CA LYS A 44 16.67 15.10 14.09
C LYS A 44 16.21 15.44 12.66
N PRO A 45 16.90 14.97 11.60
CA PRO A 45 16.49 15.20 10.22
C PRO A 45 15.27 14.37 9.84
N PHE A 46 14.43 14.94 8.97
CA PHE A 46 13.32 14.28 8.29
C PHE A 46 13.30 14.72 6.83
N SER A 47 13.19 13.77 5.91
CA SER A 47 13.21 14.05 4.47
C SER A 47 11.96 13.56 3.75
N TYR A 48 11.68 14.21 2.63
CA TYR A 48 10.77 13.76 1.57
C TYR A 48 11.49 13.98 0.23
N GLY A 49 11.35 13.02 -0.68
CA GLY A 49 11.93 13.12 -2.01
C GLY A 49 11.06 12.42 -3.04
N SER A 50 10.97 12.98 -4.24
CA SER A 50 10.42 12.33 -5.42
C SER A 50 11.31 12.66 -6.62
N PRO A 51 11.97 11.66 -7.24
CA PRO A 51 11.86 10.22 -7.00
C PRO A 51 12.44 9.71 -5.67
N SER A 52 13.59 10.23 -5.21
CA SER A 52 14.11 10.02 -3.86
C SER A 52 14.92 11.24 -3.43
N ILE A 53 15.19 11.40 -2.12
CA ILE A 53 15.97 12.56 -1.65
C ILE A 53 17.42 12.51 -2.16
N ASP A 54 17.99 11.32 -2.28
CA ASP A 54 19.35 11.11 -2.76
C ASP A 54 19.46 11.40 -4.26
N ASP A 55 18.48 10.94 -5.06
CA ASP A 55 18.46 11.22 -6.50
C ASP A 55 18.35 12.74 -6.74
N VAL A 56 17.48 13.44 -6.01
CA VAL A 56 17.37 14.90 -6.11
C VAL A 56 18.65 15.58 -5.64
N ALA A 57 19.20 15.19 -4.49
CA ALA A 57 20.41 15.79 -3.93
C ALA A 57 21.64 15.58 -4.82
N SER A 58 21.77 14.43 -5.49
CA SER A 58 22.89 14.12 -6.38
C SER A 58 23.08 15.13 -7.52
N ARG A 59 22.00 15.82 -7.93
CA ARG A 59 22.03 16.86 -8.96
C ARG A 59 22.62 18.19 -8.47
N PHE A 60 22.62 18.41 -7.15
CA PHE A 60 23.07 19.65 -6.51
C PHE A 60 24.39 19.49 -5.76
N LEU A 61 24.72 18.26 -5.35
CA LEU A 61 26.02 17.99 -4.76
C LEU A 61 27.09 18.02 -5.87
N PRO A 62 28.21 18.71 -5.67
CA PRO A 62 29.32 18.62 -6.60
C PRO A 62 29.73 17.16 -6.68
N SER A 63 29.77 16.62 -7.90
CA SER A 63 30.20 15.26 -8.15
C SER A 63 31.55 15.07 -7.46
N GLN A 64 31.64 14.18 -6.46
CA GLN A 64 32.93 13.79 -5.88
C GLN A 64 33.70 12.88 -6.85
N THR A 65 33.79 13.27 -8.11
CA THR A 65 34.55 12.60 -9.16
C THR A 65 35.91 13.27 -9.39
N ASP A 66 36.46 13.92 -8.37
CA ASP A 66 37.93 14.02 -8.24
C ASP A 66 38.54 12.72 -7.70
N THR A 67 37.75 11.65 -7.59
CA THR A 67 38.24 10.28 -7.56
C THR A 67 37.82 9.59 -8.85
N GLN A 68 38.79 9.31 -9.71
CA GLN A 68 38.65 8.47 -10.91
C GLN A 68 38.07 7.11 -10.50
N THR A 69 36.74 7.02 -10.42
CA THR A 69 36.06 5.74 -10.29
C THR A 69 36.06 5.16 -11.70
N SER A 70 36.78 4.04 -11.88
CA SER A 70 36.91 3.39 -13.18
C SER A 70 35.54 3.25 -13.86
N PRO A 71 35.40 3.62 -15.15
CA PRO A 71 34.14 3.52 -15.89
C PRO A 71 33.48 2.14 -15.81
N ILE A 72 34.29 1.10 -15.56
CA ILE A 72 33.87 -0.29 -15.38
C ILE A 72 33.05 -0.47 -14.10
N VAL A 73 33.46 0.14 -12.98
CA VAL A 73 32.80 0.00 -11.68
C VAL A 73 31.43 0.69 -11.71
N GLU A 74 31.35 1.87 -12.33
CA GLU A 74 30.09 2.58 -12.46
C GLU A 74 29.12 1.86 -13.41
N ALA A 75 29.61 1.34 -14.54
CA ALA A 75 28.79 0.52 -15.44
C ALA A 75 28.27 -0.74 -14.74
N GLN A 76 29.08 -1.39 -13.90
CA GLN A 76 28.66 -2.56 -13.16
C GLN A 76 27.58 -2.23 -12.12
N TYR A 77 27.72 -1.13 -11.39
CA TYR A 77 26.72 -0.68 -10.42
C TYR A 77 25.38 -0.36 -11.09
N ARG A 78 25.42 0.33 -12.24
CA ARG A 78 24.23 0.60 -13.05
C ARG A 78 23.54 -0.68 -13.51
N ARG A 79 24.31 -1.68 -13.96
CA ARG A 79 23.76 -2.99 -14.39
C ARG A 79 23.08 -3.72 -13.24
N VAL A 80 23.68 -3.76 -12.06
CA VAL A 80 23.09 -4.41 -10.88
C VAL A 80 21.76 -3.74 -10.52
N ARG A 81 21.72 -2.40 -10.43
CA ARG A 81 20.50 -1.65 -10.13
C ARG A 81 19.39 -1.87 -11.16
N ILE A 82 19.74 -1.90 -12.44
CA ILE A 82 18.79 -2.18 -13.54
C ILE A 82 18.25 -3.61 -13.43
N ASN A 83 19.10 -4.57 -13.12
CA ASN A 83 18.67 -5.97 -12.97
C ASN A 83 17.72 -6.14 -11.78
N GLU A 84 18.02 -5.54 -10.63
CA GLU A 84 17.14 -5.55 -9.45
C GLU A 84 15.77 -4.94 -9.78
N LEU A 85 15.76 -3.81 -10.50
CA LEU A 85 14.52 -3.16 -10.88
C LEU A 85 13.70 -4.01 -11.87
N ASN A 86 14.37 -4.62 -12.84
CA ASN A 86 13.74 -5.53 -13.79
C ASN A 86 13.19 -6.78 -13.10
N GLU A 87 13.90 -7.32 -12.12
CA GLU A 87 13.43 -8.45 -11.31
C GLU A 87 12.16 -8.08 -10.54
N HIS A 88 12.13 -6.90 -9.91
CA HIS A 88 10.95 -6.41 -9.21
C HIS A 88 9.76 -6.19 -10.16
N TYR A 89 10.01 -5.60 -11.34
CA TYR A 89 8.99 -5.43 -12.38
C TYR A 89 8.43 -6.77 -12.84
N ASN A 90 9.29 -7.73 -13.16
CA ASN A 90 8.89 -9.06 -13.59
C ASN A 90 8.07 -9.79 -12.52
N ASN A 91 8.46 -9.68 -11.26
CA ASN A 91 7.70 -10.27 -10.15
C ASN A 91 6.29 -9.67 -10.05
N MET A 92 6.15 -8.34 -10.11
CA MET A 92 4.83 -7.70 -10.11
C MET A 92 4.00 -8.07 -11.35
N SER A 93 4.61 -8.12 -12.54
CA SER A 93 3.93 -8.53 -13.77
C SER A 93 3.40 -9.96 -13.66
N ASN A 94 4.25 -10.88 -13.20
CA ASN A 94 3.87 -12.28 -13.01
C ASN A 94 2.73 -12.43 -11.98
N ASN A 95 2.75 -11.65 -10.90
CA ASN A 95 1.67 -11.65 -9.91
C ASN A 95 0.35 -11.14 -10.51
N LEU A 96 0.40 -10.06 -11.30
CA LEU A 96 -0.79 -9.53 -11.99
C LEU A 96 -1.35 -10.53 -13.00
N ASP A 97 -0.49 -11.23 -13.72
CA ASP A 97 -0.91 -12.24 -14.69
C ASP A 97 -1.50 -13.47 -14.00
N ALA A 98 -0.88 -13.93 -12.90
CA ALA A 98 -1.44 -14.98 -12.06
C ALA A 98 -2.82 -14.59 -11.50
N GLU A 99 -2.97 -13.37 -10.99
CA GLU A 99 -4.25 -12.87 -10.48
C GLU A 99 -5.32 -12.82 -11.59
N LYS A 100 -4.95 -12.35 -12.80
CA LYS A 100 -5.86 -12.36 -13.96
C LYS A 100 -6.28 -13.77 -14.37
N GLU A 101 -5.38 -14.75 -14.35
CA GLU A 101 -5.75 -16.14 -14.65
C GLU A 101 -6.68 -16.73 -13.58
N THR A 102 -6.44 -16.44 -12.29
CA THR A 102 -7.38 -16.85 -11.23
C THR A 102 -8.76 -16.21 -11.39
N LEU A 103 -8.82 -14.96 -11.85
CA LEU A 103 -10.08 -14.25 -12.15
C LEU A 103 -10.79 -14.85 -13.37
N LYS A 104 -10.06 -15.24 -14.42
CA LYS A 104 -10.65 -15.92 -15.60
C LYS A 104 -11.21 -17.28 -15.22
N GLU A 105 -10.49 -18.05 -14.43
CA GLU A 105 -10.93 -19.37 -13.95
C GLU A 105 -12.16 -19.23 -13.03
N HIS A 106 -12.15 -18.24 -12.13
CA HIS A 106 -13.29 -17.93 -11.27
C HIS A 106 -14.52 -17.46 -12.08
N LYS A 107 -14.32 -16.69 -13.15
CA LYS A 107 -15.38 -16.27 -14.09
C LYS A 107 -15.94 -17.42 -14.95
N LYS A 108 -15.09 -18.36 -15.37
CA LYS A 108 -15.50 -19.54 -16.15
C LYS A 108 -16.38 -20.46 -15.30
N MET A 109 -16.02 -20.68 -14.03
CA MET A 109 -16.85 -21.41 -13.06
C MET A 109 -18.21 -20.73 -12.81
N THR A 110 -18.31 -19.39 -12.92
CA THR A 110 -19.60 -18.69 -12.80
C THR A 110 -20.42 -18.64 -14.09
N ALA A 111 -19.79 -18.82 -15.26
CA ALA A 111 -20.48 -18.81 -16.55
C ALA A 111 -21.11 -20.18 -16.91
N GLU A 112 -20.56 -21.29 -16.42
CA GLU A 112 -21.10 -22.64 -16.64
C GLU A 112 -22.28 -22.98 -15.70
N GLY A 113 -22.61 -22.10 -14.74
CA GLY A 113 -23.75 -22.21 -13.83
C GLY A 113 -24.95 -21.35 -14.22
N SER A 114 -25.45 -21.47 -15.45
CA SER A 114 -26.73 -20.87 -15.85
C SER A 114 -27.81 -21.95 -16.01
N THR A 115 -28.48 -22.28 -14.91
CA THR A 115 -29.90 -22.67 -14.95
C THR A 115 -30.69 -21.75 -14.03
N PRO A 116 -31.66 -20.96 -14.56
CA PRO A 116 -32.60 -20.25 -13.71
C PRO A 116 -33.67 -21.24 -13.25
N ARG A 117 -33.61 -21.73 -12.00
CA ARG A 117 -34.77 -22.18 -11.24
C ARG A 117 -34.44 -22.46 -9.76
N ALA A 118 -35.25 -21.84 -8.91
CA ALA A 118 -35.71 -22.19 -7.56
C ALA A 118 -34.83 -23.08 -6.65
N ILE A 119 -34.40 -22.45 -5.55
CA ILE A 119 -34.48 -22.88 -4.13
C ILE A 119 -34.38 -24.39 -3.86
N ASP A 120 -33.29 -24.79 -3.19
CA ASP A 120 -33.28 -25.88 -2.21
C ASP A 120 -32.41 -25.47 -1.00
N VAL A 121 -32.94 -25.77 0.19
CA VAL A 121 -32.53 -25.25 1.50
C VAL A 121 -31.42 -26.11 2.13
N ALA A 122 -30.25 -25.49 2.42
CA ALA A 122 -29.11 -25.93 3.28
C ALA A 122 -28.35 -27.25 2.91
N PRO A 123 -27.09 -27.52 3.34
CA PRO A 123 -26.15 -26.79 4.19
C PRO A 123 -24.75 -26.68 3.54
N ASN A 124 -24.55 -25.84 2.53
CA ASN A 124 -23.21 -25.42 2.10
C ASN A 124 -23.39 -24.13 1.30
N LEU A 125 -23.06 -23.02 1.95
CA LEU A 125 -23.36 -21.67 1.51
C LEU A 125 -22.64 -21.38 0.17
N PRO A 126 -23.34 -21.18 -0.96
CA PRO A 126 -22.69 -20.97 -2.25
C PRO A 126 -21.94 -19.64 -2.25
N LYS A 127 -20.77 -19.63 -2.88
CA LYS A 127 -19.91 -18.45 -3.03
C LYS A 127 -20.70 -17.34 -3.75
N GLY A 128 -20.97 -16.23 -3.08
CA GLY A 128 -21.80 -15.13 -3.63
C GLY A 128 -23.21 -15.00 -3.04
N TRP A 129 -23.59 -15.78 -2.03
CA TRP A 129 -24.91 -15.68 -1.36
C TRP A 129 -25.25 -14.27 -0.81
N TRP A 130 -24.24 -13.43 -0.56
CA TRP A 130 -24.42 -12.06 -0.08
C TRP A 130 -24.86 -11.06 -1.17
N ASP A 131 -24.83 -11.46 -2.45
CA ASP A 131 -25.20 -10.63 -3.61
C ASP A 131 -26.59 -11.00 -4.18
N ALA A 132 -27.31 -11.91 -3.50
CA ALA A 132 -28.64 -12.32 -3.91
C ALA A 132 -29.66 -11.20 -3.67
N PRO A 133 -30.60 -10.97 -4.62
CA PRO A 133 -31.69 -10.01 -4.41
C PRO A 133 -32.48 -10.34 -3.14
N VAL A 134 -32.69 -9.33 -2.30
CA VAL A 134 -33.40 -9.48 -1.01
C VAL A 134 -34.93 -9.50 -1.22
N ASP A 135 -35.38 -8.99 -2.37
CA ASP A 135 -36.78 -8.91 -2.75
C ASP A 135 -37.33 -10.32 -3.07
N GLY A 136 -38.16 -10.86 -2.16
CA GLY A 136 -38.83 -12.15 -2.34
C GLY A 136 -38.48 -13.22 -1.30
N LEU A 137 -37.62 -12.93 -0.32
CA LEU A 137 -37.32 -13.84 0.79
C LEU A 137 -38.45 -13.88 1.82
N SER A 138 -38.79 -15.08 2.30
CA SER A 138 -39.70 -15.23 3.44
C SER A 138 -39.04 -14.69 4.73
N LEU A 139 -39.86 -14.38 5.74
CA LEU A 139 -39.39 -13.80 7.00
C LEU A 139 -38.34 -14.68 7.71
N ASP A 140 -38.49 -16.00 7.62
CA ASP A 140 -37.56 -16.94 8.26
C ASP A 140 -36.25 -17.06 7.47
N GLU A 141 -36.30 -16.97 6.15
CA GLU A 141 -35.10 -16.89 5.30
C GLU A 141 -34.35 -15.57 5.51
N LEU A 142 -35.06 -14.46 5.70
CA LEU A 142 -34.46 -13.16 5.99
C LEU A 142 -33.76 -13.15 7.36
N LYS A 143 -34.35 -13.79 8.37
CA LYS A 143 -33.70 -14.00 9.69
C LYS A 143 -32.46 -14.86 9.57
N GLN A 144 -32.51 -15.93 8.78
CA GLN A 144 -31.36 -16.81 8.57
C GLN A 144 -30.22 -16.08 7.82
N LEU A 145 -30.55 -15.24 6.84
CA LEU A 145 -29.60 -14.41 6.12
C LEU A 145 -28.92 -13.39 7.06
N HIS A 146 -29.71 -12.72 7.90
CA HIS A 146 -29.21 -11.77 8.89
C HIS A 146 -28.20 -12.42 9.84
N LYS A 147 -28.55 -13.59 10.39
CA LYS A 147 -27.66 -14.37 11.26
C LYS A 147 -26.34 -14.73 10.57
N ASN A 148 -26.42 -15.16 9.31
CA ASN A 148 -25.22 -15.52 8.54
C ASN A 148 -24.32 -14.30 8.28
N LEU A 149 -24.90 -13.11 8.05
CA LEU A 149 -24.14 -11.86 7.85
C LEU A 149 -23.46 -11.41 9.15
N GLU A 150 -24.11 -11.57 10.30
CA GLU A 150 -23.51 -11.30 11.61
C GLU A 150 -22.29 -12.19 11.87
N GLU A 151 -22.39 -13.49 11.59
CA GLU A 151 -21.28 -14.43 11.72
C GLU A 151 -20.11 -14.09 10.78
N LEU A 152 -20.41 -13.69 9.54
CA LEU A 152 -19.40 -13.25 8.58
C LEU A 152 -18.69 -11.97 9.04
N HIS A 153 -19.46 -10.98 9.52
CA HIS A 153 -18.91 -9.74 10.06
C HIS A 153 -17.99 -10.02 11.25
N ALA A 154 -18.40 -10.88 12.18
CA ALA A 154 -17.56 -11.27 13.32
C ALA A 154 -16.24 -11.92 12.88
N LYS A 155 -16.28 -12.80 11.86
CA LYS A 155 -15.08 -13.42 11.27
C LYS A 155 -14.16 -12.41 10.61
N MET A 156 -14.70 -11.46 9.83
CA MET A 156 -13.90 -10.40 9.20
C MET A 156 -13.24 -9.49 10.23
N VAL A 157 -13.97 -9.08 11.27
CA VAL A 157 -13.41 -8.26 12.36
C VAL A 157 -12.27 -9.00 13.06
N LYS A 158 -12.42 -10.32 13.30
CA LYS A 158 -11.35 -11.14 13.87
C LYS A 158 -10.13 -11.21 12.94
N GLN A 159 -10.32 -11.48 11.65
CA GLN A 159 -9.22 -11.54 10.68
C GLN A 159 -8.49 -10.20 10.52
N VAL A 160 -9.22 -9.07 10.53
CA VAL A 160 -8.62 -7.74 10.47
C VAL A 160 -7.82 -7.47 11.73
N LYS A 161 -8.32 -7.84 12.92
CA LYS A 161 -7.58 -7.70 14.18
C LYS A 161 -6.33 -8.58 14.21
N GLU A 162 -6.41 -9.81 13.76
CA GLU A 162 -5.26 -10.72 13.64
C GLU A 162 -4.24 -10.19 12.64
N LYS A 163 -4.67 -9.73 11.46
CA LYS A 163 -3.79 -9.10 10.48
C LYS A 163 -3.19 -7.79 10.99
N MET A 164 -3.92 -6.97 11.76
CA MET A 164 -3.38 -5.76 12.39
C MET A 164 -2.41 -6.07 13.53
N ALA A 165 -2.64 -7.11 14.32
CA ALA A 165 -1.70 -7.58 15.34
C ALA A 165 -0.42 -8.12 14.70
N ASN A 166 -0.54 -8.88 13.61
CA ASN A 166 0.60 -9.39 12.85
C ASN A 166 1.31 -8.29 12.05
N SER A 167 0.58 -7.26 11.60
CA SER A 167 1.12 -6.06 10.93
C SER A 167 1.69 -5.03 11.91
N SER A 168 1.46 -5.17 13.22
CA SER A 168 2.15 -4.35 14.24
C SER A 168 3.66 -4.63 14.27
N LEU A 169 4.14 -5.73 13.69
CA LEU A 169 5.57 -5.94 13.41
C LEU A 169 6.08 -5.12 12.21
N CYS A 170 5.20 -4.55 11.39
CA CYS A 170 5.57 -3.77 10.19
C CYS A 170 5.56 -2.25 10.44
N PHE A 171 4.79 -1.76 11.42
CA PHE A 171 4.80 -0.33 11.76
C PHE A 171 5.89 0.07 12.77
N ILE A 172 6.44 -0.89 13.52
CA ILE A 172 7.55 -0.62 14.46
C ILE A 172 8.91 -0.71 13.77
N ASN A 173 9.04 -1.51 12.70
CA ASN A 173 10.32 -1.72 12.00
C ASN A 173 10.68 -0.64 10.98
N SER A 174 9.74 0.23 10.56
CA SER A 174 10.07 1.38 9.70
C SER A 174 10.71 2.56 10.46
N THR A 175 10.77 2.50 11.79
CA THR A 175 11.47 3.49 12.63
C THR A 175 12.91 3.13 12.98
N SER A 176 13.40 1.94 12.59
CA SER A 176 14.75 1.47 12.95
C SER A 176 15.79 1.53 11.83
N TYR A 177 15.48 2.14 10.68
CA TYR A 177 16.46 2.38 9.62
C TYR A 177 17.11 3.77 9.72
N TYR A 178 17.34 4.29 10.92
CA TYR A 178 18.31 5.36 11.19
C TYR A 178 18.67 5.32 12.68
N LYS A 179 19.66 4.50 13.03
CA LYS A 179 20.51 4.70 14.20
C LYS A 179 21.95 4.78 13.72
#